data_AF-A0A2T7NJG7-F1
#
_entry.id   AF-A0A2T7NJG7-F1
#
_cell.length_a   1.000
_cell.length_b   1.000
_cell.length_c   1.000
_cell.angle_alpha   90.00
_cell.angle_beta   90.00
_cell.angle_gamma   90.00
#
_symmetry.space_group_name_H-M   'P 1'
#
loop_
_entity.id
_entity.type
_entity.pdbx_description
1 polymer ?
#
loop_
_entity_poly.entity_id
_entity_poly.type
_entity_poly.pdbx_seq_one_letter_code
_entity_poly.pdbx_strand_id
1 'polypeptide(L)'
;MTSLRVLGVLVALGLISVIVGSEERRKRDVCTDHSNGCSIPGNLPFFYKATFTPSCDRHDVCYRCGAMAGISRSQCDSYFHANMLRACAAIARRRDALSREERSACTSAAEVYYSAVHLAGALFYKNAGSTEPYCTTSLIHSCVP
;
A
#
# COMPACT_ATOMS: atom_id res chain seq x y z
N MET A 1 36.17 12.64 -27.08
CA MET A 1 35.00 13.45 -26.64
C MET A 1 33.75 12.61 -26.34
N THR A 2 33.64 11.36 -26.78
CA THR A 2 32.51 10.47 -26.51
C THR A 2 32.51 9.87 -25.10
N SER A 3 33.67 9.45 -24.59
CA SER A 3 33.78 8.79 -23.27
C SER A 3 33.38 9.66 -22.08
N LEU A 4 33.68 10.97 -22.12
CA LEU A 4 33.34 11.91 -21.04
C LEU A 4 31.83 12.22 -21.01
N ARG A 5 31.19 12.24 -22.18
CA ARG A 5 29.73 12.40 -22.30
C ARG A 5 28.99 11.16 -21.80
N VAL A 6 29.48 9.96 -22.12
CA VAL A 6 28.90 8.70 -21.64
C VAL A 6 29.02 8.58 -20.12
N LEU A 7 30.17 8.93 -19.55
CA LEU A 7 30.36 8.92 -18.09
C LEU A 7 29.41 9.89 -17.38
N GLY A 8 29.26 11.12 -17.91
CA GLY A 8 28.32 12.10 -17.36
C GLY A 8 26.86 11.61 -17.37
N VAL A 9 26.43 10.92 -18.43
CA VAL A 9 25.08 10.34 -18.51
C VAL A 9 24.89 9.23 -17.48
N LEU A 10 25.86 8.33 -17.31
CA LEU A 10 25.76 7.24 -16.34
C LEU A 10 25.70 7.75 -14.89
N VAL A 11 26.51 8.76 -14.55
CA VAL A 11 26.47 9.39 -13.22
C VAL A 11 25.11 10.04 -12.98
N ALA A 12 24.58 10.78 -13.96
CA ALA A 12 23.26 11.39 -13.85
C ALA A 12 22.14 10.35 -13.64
N LEU A 13 22.15 9.24 -14.40
CA LEU A 13 21.17 8.15 -14.24
C LEU A 13 21.28 7.47 -12.87
N GLY A 14 22.49 7.27 -12.36
CA GLY A 14 22.72 6.74 -11.02
C GLY A 14 22.15 7.65 -9.92
N LEU A 15 22.41 8.96 -10.01
CA LEU A 15 21.89 9.95 -9.06
C LEU A 15 20.35 10.01 -9.09
N ILE A 16 19.75 10.03 -10.28
CA ILE A 16 18.29 10.01 -10.44
C ILE A 16 17.69 8.76 -9.77
N SER A 17 18.31 7.59 -9.97
CA SER A 17 17.83 6.34 -9.39
C SER A 17 17.87 6.33 -7.86
N VAL A 18 18.91 6.94 -7.26
CA VAL A 18 19.03 7.08 -5.80
C VAL A 18 17.96 8.02 -5.23
N ILE A 19 17.70 9.15 -5.90
CA ILE A 19 16.69 10.14 -5.47
C ILE A 19 15.28 9.52 -5.54
N VAL A 20 14.92 8.90 -6.66
CA VAL A 20 13.59 8.25 -6.80
C VAL A 20 13.42 7.13 -5.76
N GLY A 21 14.47 6.35 -5.51
CA GLY A 21 14.44 5.29 -4.51
C GLY A 21 14.26 5.79 -3.08
N SER A 22 14.83 6.95 -2.72
CA SER A 22 14.70 7.54 -1.38
C SER A 22 13.31 8.14 -1.15
N GLU A 23 12.73 8.79 -2.16
CA GLU A 23 11.37 9.31 -2.09
C GLU A 23 10.33 8.19 -1.94
N GLU A 24 10.46 7.12 -2.71
CA GLU A 24 9.54 5.99 -2.62
C GLU A 24 9.67 5.26 -1.28
N ARG A 25 10.88 5.18 -0.72
CA ARG A 25 11.08 4.66 0.63
C ARG A 25 10.40 5.55 1.66
N ARG A 26 10.62 6.87 1.62
CA ARG A 26 9.97 7.82 2.53
C ARG A 26 8.44 7.74 2.48
N LYS A 27 7.85 7.59 1.29
CA LYS A 27 6.39 7.42 1.13
C LYS A 27 5.90 6.14 1.80
N ARG A 28 6.62 5.03 1.66
CA ARG A 28 6.29 3.77 2.37
C ARG A 28 6.42 3.94 3.87
N ASP A 29 7.51 4.54 4.34
CA ASP A 29 7.80 4.72 5.77
C ASP A 29 6.66 5.50 6.46
N VAL A 30 6.14 6.56 5.83
CA VAL A 30 5.01 7.35 6.37
C VAL A 30 3.73 6.51 6.55
N CYS A 31 3.43 5.62 5.61
CA CYS A 31 2.24 4.77 5.74
C CYS A 31 2.44 3.73 6.86
N THR A 32 3.64 3.16 6.95
CA THR A 32 3.97 2.15 7.96
C THR A 32 3.98 2.73 9.38
N ASP A 33 4.60 3.90 9.59
CA ASP A 33 4.74 4.56 10.91
C ASP A 33 3.39 4.92 11.56
N HIS A 34 2.33 5.05 10.77
CA HIS A 34 0.99 5.45 11.21
C HIS A 34 -0.05 4.32 11.07
N SER A 35 0.40 3.09 10.95
CA SER A 35 -0.45 1.90 10.78
C SER A 35 -0.22 0.83 11.84
N ASN A 36 -1.17 -0.09 11.97
CA ASN A 36 -1.03 -1.33 12.74
C ASN A 36 -0.83 -2.56 11.82
N GLY A 37 -0.55 -2.35 10.53
CA GLY A 37 -0.45 -3.39 9.52
C GLY A 37 -1.72 -4.22 9.35
N CYS A 38 -1.58 -5.47 8.91
CA CYS A 38 -2.72 -6.38 8.77
C CYS A 38 -3.10 -7.03 10.11
N SER A 39 -3.36 -6.23 11.14
CA SER A 39 -3.75 -6.72 12.47
C SER A 39 -5.18 -7.25 12.44
N ILE A 40 -5.38 -8.44 13.00
CA ILE A 40 -6.70 -9.11 13.06
C ILE A 40 -7.00 -9.39 14.53
N PRO A 41 -8.21 -9.08 15.02
CA PRO A 41 -8.62 -9.47 16.36
C PRO A 41 -8.38 -10.96 16.60
N GLY A 42 -7.71 -11.31 17.71
CA GLY A 42 -7.45 -12.69 18.10
C GLY A 42 -6.28 -13.39 17.38
N ASN A 43 -5.41 -12.67 16.67
CA ASN A 43 -4.18 -13.21 16.04
C ASN A 43 -4.42 -14.44 15.13
N LEU A 44 -5.56 -14.49 14.44
CA LEU A 44 -5.87 -15.58 13.53
C LEU A 44 -4.80 -15.70 12.43
N PRO A 45 -4.36 -16.92 12.05
CA PRO A 45 -3.38 -17.13 11.00
C PRO A 45 -4.01 -16.82 9.64
N PHE A 46 -3.94 -15.56 9.23
CA PHE A 46 -4.43 -15.13 7.92
C PHE A 46 -3.32 -15.21 6.88
N PHE A 47 -3.67 -15.81 5.75
CA PHE A 47 -2.78 -16.01 4.61
C PHE A 47 -2.34 -14.68 4.01
N TYR A 48 -1.16 -14.68 3.38
CA TYR A 48 -0.61 -13.52 2.66
C TYR A 48 -0.40 -12.25 3.51
N LYS A 49 -0.37 -12.35 4.84
CA LYS A 49 -0.15 -11.20 5.74
C LYS A 49 1.04 -10.34 5.31
N ALA A 50 2.22 -10.96 5.10
CA ALA A 50 3.42 -10.23 4.67
C ALA A 50 3.27 -9.58 3.28
N THR A 51 2.60 -10.27 2.34
CA THR A 51 2.31 -9.75 1.00
C THR A 51 1.35 -8.56 1.05
N PHE A 52 0.40 -8.56 1.99
CA PHE A 52 -0.63 -7.54 2.11
C PHE A 52 -0.32 -6.43 3.12
N THR A 53 0.71 -6.55 3.97
CA THR A 53 1.10 -5.50 4.92
C THR A 53 1.19 -4.12 4.26
N PRO A 54 1.87 -3.93 3.10
CA PRO A 54 1.92 -2.61 2.47
C PRO A 54 0.54 -2.05 2.06
N SER A 55 -0.41 -2.93 1.74
CA SER A 55 -1.80 -2.54 1.45
C SER A 55 -2.56 -2.19 2.72
N CYS A 56 -2.36 -2.95 3.80
CA CYS A 56 -2.96 -2.69 5.11
C CYS A 56 -2.45 -1.37 5.70
N ASP A 57 -1.16 -1.07 5.60
CA ASP A 57 -0.57 0.18 6.09
C ASP A 57 -1.24 1.40 5.44
N ARG A 58 -1.46 1.33 4.12
CA ARG A 58 -2.18 2.37 3.35
C ARG A 58 -3.65 2.48 3.75
N HIS A 59 -4.32 1.34 3.94
CA HIS A 59 -5.74 1.30 4.35
C HIS A 59 -5.94 1.94 5.72
N ASP A 60 -5.07 1.63 6.68
CA ASP A 60 -5.06 2.20 8.01
C ASP A 60 -4.96 3.73 7.99
N VAL A 61 -4.02 4.27 7.22
CA VAL A 61 -3.87 5.71 7.06
C VAL A 61 -5.09 6.31 6.36
N CYS A 62 -5.63 5.65 5.34
CA CYS A 62 -6.86 6.09 4.67
C CYS A 62 -8.06 6.12 5.63
N TYR A 63 -8.18 5.14 6.52
CA TYR A 63 -9.24 5.10 7.52
C TYR A 63 -9.13 6.21 8.57
N ARG A 64 -7.89 6.62 8.90
CA ARG A 64 -7.63 7.69 9.87
C ARG A 64 -7.72 9.09 9.27
N CYS A 65 -7.31 9.25 8.02
CA CYS A 65 -7.09 10.57 7.39
C CYS A 65 -7.93 10.83 6.13
N GLY A 66 -8.49 9.80 5.49
CA GLY A 66 -9.16 9.91 4.18
C GLY A 66 -10.28 10.95 4.16
N ALA A 67 -11.05 11.07 5.23
CA ALA A 67 -12.14 12.04 5.32
C ALA A 67 -11.67 13.50 5.18
N MET A 68 -10.44 13.83 5.63
CA MET A 68 -9.86 15.17 5.45
C MET A 68 -9.56 15.49 4.00
N ALA A 69 -9.27 14.47 3.20
CA ALA A 69 -9.03 14.58 1.76
C ALA A 69 -10.32 14.39 0.93
N GLY A 70 -11.50 14.32 1.57
CA GLY A 70 -12.76 14.07 0.88
C GLY A 70 -12.91 12.64 0.35
N ILE A 71 -12.09 11.71 0.85
CA ILE A 71 -12.11 10.29 0.49
C ILE A 71 -13.13 9.60 1.39
N SER A 72 -13.94 8.70 0.84
CA SER A 72 -14.90 7.91 1.58
C SER A 72 -14.30 6.59 2.06
N ARG A 73 -14.93 5.97 3.06
CA ARG A 73 -14.61 4.60 3.47
C ARG A 73 -14.60 3.62 2.30
N SER A 74 -15.61 3.67 1.43
CA SER A 74 -15.69 2.75 0.29
C SER A 74 -14.57 2.97 -0.73
N GLN A 75 -14.08 4.20 -0.89
CA GLN A 75 -12.90 4.50 -1.69
C GLN A 75 -11.63 3.92 -1.03
N CYS A 76 -11.46 4.05 0.29
CA CYS A 76 -10.38 3.41 1.01
C CYS A 76 -10.40 1.87 0.84
N ASP A 77 -11.57 1.24 1.01
CA ASP A 77 -11.73 -0.21 0.87
C ASP A 77 -11.42 -0.68 -0.55
N SER A 78 -11.90 0.05 -1.56
CA SER A 78 -11.64 -0.26 -2.98
C SER A 78 -10.16 -0.13 -3.33
N TYR A 79 -9.49 0.89 -2.80
CA TYR A 79 -8.05 1.11 -3.00
C TYR A 79 -7.20 0.06 -2.29
N PHE A 80 -7.60 -0.35 -1.08
CA PHE A 80 -7.02 -1.47 -0.37
C PHE A 80 -7.09 -2.76 -1.20
N HIS A 81 -8.27 -3.08 -1.73
CA HIS A 81 -8.46 -4.24 -2.60
C HIS A 81 -7.57 -4.16 -3.85
N ALA A 82 -7.57 -3.03 -4.55
CA ALA A 82 -6.74 -2.83 -5.73
C ALA A 82 -5.23 -2.99 -5.43
N ASN A 83 -4.74 -2.51 -4.28
CA ASN A 83 -3.35 -2.70 -3.85
C ASN A 83 -3.01 -4.18 -3.62
N MET A 84 -3.89 -4.93 -2.94
CA MET A 84 -3.68 -6.37 -2.73
C MET A 84 -3.65 -7.14 -4.06
N LEU A 85 -4.55 -6.82 -5.00
CA LEU A 85 -4.55 -7.45 -6.33
C LEU A 85 -3.26 -7.15 -7.12
N ARG A 86 -2.72 -5.93 -7.00
CA ARG A 86 -1.41 -5.57 -7.57
C ARG A 86 -0.27 -6.37 -6.94
N ALA A 87 -0.30 -6.58 -5.62
CA ALA A 87 0.68 -7.42 -4.93
C ALA A 87 0.60 -8.87 -5.41
N CYS A 88 -0.61 -9.43 -5.56
CA CYS A 88 -0.81 -10.78 -6.11
C CYS A 88 -0.31 -10.91 -7.55
N ALA A 89 -0.51 -9.90 -8.39
CA ALA A 89 -0.01 -9.90 -9.76
C ALA A 89 1.53 -9.96 -9.83
N ALA A 90 2.24 -9.45 -8.80
CA ALA A 90 3.69 -9.47 -8.75
C ALA A 90 4.29 -10.85 -8.44
N ILE A 91 3.51 -11.77 -7.83
CA ILE A 91 3.93 -13.16 -7.54
C ILE A 91 4.20 -13.93 -8.85
N ALA A 92 3.39 -13.68 -9.88
CA ALA A 92 3.43 -14.40 -11.16
C ALA A 92 4.55 -13.96 -12.12
N ARG A 93 5.61 -13.29 -11.64
CA ARG A 93 6.76 -12.91 -12.50
C ARG A 93 7.56 -14.12 -13.01
N ARG A 94 7.35 -15.31 -12.46
CA ARG A 94 7.79 -16.60 -13.03
C ARG A 94 6.61 -17.24 -13.77
N ARG A 95 6.76 -17.59 -15.05
CA ARG A 95 5.66 -18.14 -15.89
C ARG A 95 5.38 -19.63 -15.67
N ASP A 96 5.65 -20.17 -14.49
CA ASP A 96 5.36 -21.58 -14.16
C ASP A 96 3.94 -21.78 -13.61
N ALA A 97 3.49 -23.04 -13.55
CA ALA A 97 2.13 -23.38 -13.10
C ALA A 97 1.91 -23.11 -11.60
N LEU A 98 2.96 -23.30 -10.78
CA LEU A 98 2.93 -23.06 -9.34
C LEU A 98 2.64 -21.58 -9.03
N SER A 99 3.26 -20.65 -9.77
CA SER A 99 3.03 -19.21 -9.59
C SER A 99 1.62 -18.78 -9.96
N ARG A 100 0.95 -19.48 -10.90
CA ARG A 100 -0.45 -19.20 -11.28
C ARG A 100 -1.41 -19.61 -10.19
N GLU A 101 -1.20 -20.79 -9.60
CA GLU A 101 -1.99 -21.28 -8.48
C GLU A 101 -1.82 -20.38 -7.25
N GLU A 102 -0.56 -20.03 -6.92
CA GLU A 102 -0.26 -19.11 -5.83
C GLU A 102 -0.91 -17.73 -6.05
N ARG A 103 -0.90 -17.22 -7.29
CA ARG A 103 -1.60 -15.98 -7.64
C ARG A 103 -3.11 -16.10 -7.42
N SER A 104 -3.72 -17.21 -7.83
CA SER A 104 -5.15 -17.43 -7.62
C SER A 104 -5.51 -17.45 -6.14
N ALA A 105 -4.74 -18.18 -5.32
CA ALA A 105 -4.92 -18.22 -3.88
C ALA A 105 -4.73 -16.83 -3.24
N CYS A 106 -3.73 -16.07 -3.68
CA CYS A 106 -3.53 -14.69 -3.26
C CYS A 106 -4.74 -13.80 -3.60
N THR A 107 -5.25 -13.88 -4.83
CA THR A 107 -6.42 -13.09 -5.25
C THR A 107 -7.66 -13.45 -4.41
N SER A 108 -7.91 -14.73 -4.16
CA SER A 108 -9.01 -15.15 -3.26
C SER A 108 -8.82 -14.61 -1.84
N ALA A 109 -7.60 -14.61 -1.31
CA ALA A 109 -7.32 -14.02 -0.01
C ALA A 109 -7.60 -12.50 0.00
N ALA A 110 -7.22 -11.78 -1.05
CA ALA A 110 -7.49 -10.34 -1.18
C ALA A 110 -8.99 -10.02 -1.12
N GLU A 111 -9.84 -10.84 -1.75
CA GLU A 111 -11.30 -10.69 -1.68
C GLU A 111 -11.84 -10.89 -0.25
N VAL A 112 -11.29 -11.84 0.50
CA VAL A 112 -11.67 -12.06 1.90
C VAL A 112 -11.30 -10.86 2.77
N TYR A 113 -10.08 -10.34 2.62
CA TYR A 113 -9.63 -9.14 3.32
C TYR A 113 -10.51 -7.94 3.00
N TYR A 114 -10.79 -7.69 1.72
CA TYR A 114 -11.67 -6.62 1.27
C TYR A 114 -13.09 -6.77 1.84
N SER A 115 -13.68 -7.96 1.75
CA SER A 115 -15.02 -8.24 2.25
C SER A 115 -15.13 -7.98 3.75
N ALA A 116 -14.11 -8.38 4.53
CA ALA A 116 -14.08 -8.16 5.96
C ALA A 116 -14.12 -6.67 6.32
N VAL A 117 -13.25 -5.84 5.72
CA VAL A 117 -13.23 -4.39 6.00
C VAL A 117 -14.46 -3.69 5.42
N HIS A 118 -14.98 -4.16 4.29
CA HIS A 118 -16.15 -3.57 3.67
C HIS A 118 -17.43 -3.78 4.50
N LEU A 119 -17.59 -4.96 5.09
CA LEU A 119 -18.74 -5.32 5.92
C LEU A 119 -18.64 -4.80 7.36
N ALA A 120 -17.46 -4.86 7.97
CA ALA A 120 -17.30 -4.58 9.40
C ALA A 120 -16.45 -3.35 9.74
N GLY A 121 -15.73 -2.78 8.77
CA GLY A 121 -14.76 -1.71 9.00
C GLY A 121 -15.38 -0.34 9.30
N ALA A 122 -16.68 -0.15 9.10
CA ALA A 122 -17.34 1.15 9.28
C ALA A 122 -17.12 1.76 10.68
N LEU A 123 -17.02 0.93 11.71
CA LEU A 123 -16.79 1.38 13.10
C LEU A 123 -15.40 2.00 13.33
N PHE A 124 -14.46 1.75 12.43
CA PHE A 124 -13.06 2.20 12.57
C PHE A 124 -12.72 3.41 11.69
N TYR A 125 -13.58 3.73 10.72
CA TYR A 125 -13.39 4.87 9.83
C TYR A 125 -13.57 6.20 10.58
N LYS A 126 -12.62 7.13 10.45
CA LYS A 126 -12.66 8.44 11.10
C LYS A 126 -13.30 9.48 10.20
N ASN A 127 -14.23 10.24 10.77
CA ASN A 127 -14.77 11.45 10.13
C ASN A 127 -13.74 12.59 10.20
N ALA A 128 -13.89 13.59 9.32
CA ALA A 128 -12.95 14.72 9.20
C ALA A 128 -12.72 15.46 10.54
N GLY A 129 -13.75 15.60 11.38
CA GLY A 129 -13.63 16.23 12.71
C GLY A 129 -12.98 15.37 13.79
N SER A 130 -12.50 14.17 13.48
CA SER A 130 -11.95 13.20 14.44
C SER A 130 -10.67 12.53 13.93
N THR A 131 -9.99 13.16 12.98
CA THR A 131 -8.71 12.67 12.43
C THR A 131 -7.53 13.13 13.27
N GLU A 132 -6.41 12.40 13.17
CA GLU A 132 -5.18 12.71 13.90
C GLU A 132 -4.46 13.96 13.34
N PRO A 133 -3.67 14.70 14.14
CA PRO A 133 -3.00 15.91 13.69
C PRO A 133 -2.07 15.72 12.48
N TYR A 134 -1.41 14.56 12.40
CA TYR A 134 -0.53 14.26 11.27
C TYR A 134 -1.28 14.16 9.94
N CYS A 135 -2.62 13.98 9.96
CA CYS A 135 -3.49 13.90 8.78
C CYS A 135 -3.44 15.12 7.85
N THR A 136 -2.85 16.22 8.31
CA THR A 136 -2.66 17.47 7.56
C THR A 136 -1.36 17.50 6.74
N THR A 137 -0.46 16.54 6.92
CA THR A 137 0.81 16.50 6.19
C THR A 137 0.61 16.06 4.74
N SER A 138 1.32 16.69 3.80
CA SER A 138 1.23 16.35 2.37
C SER A 138 1.72 14.93 2.06
N LEU A 139 2.49 14.32 2.96
CA LEU A 139 3.01 12.97 2.78
C LEU A 139 1.91 11.90 2.81
N ILE A 140 0.79 12.16 3.45
CA ILE A 140 -0.34 11.21 3.51
C ILE A 140 -1.02 11.02 2.16
N HIS A 141 -0.93 12.02 1.28
CA HIS A 141 -1.43 11.90 -0.10
C HIS A 141 -0.73 10.76 -0.85
N SER A 142 0.41 10.28 -0.36
CA SER A 142 1.06 9.09 -0.91
C SER A 142 0.47 7.76 -0.44
N CYS A 143 -0.32 7.75 0.64
CA CYS A 143 -0.94 6.57 1.24
C CYS A 143 -2.41 6.38 0.83
N VAL A 144 -3.07 7.45 0.40
CA VAL A 144 -4.50 7.46 0.03
C VAL A 144 -4.69 7.47 -1.50
N PRO A 145 -5.89 7.13 -2.01
CA PRO A 145 -6.26 7.24 -3.42
C PRO A 145 -5.96 8.58 -4.08
#